data_AF-A0A2H0BK47-F1
#
_entry.id   AF-A0A2H0BK47-F1
#
_cell.length_a   1.000
_cell.length_b   1.000
_cell.length_c   1.000
_cell.angle_alpha   90.00
_cell.angle_beta   90.00
_cell.angle_gamma   90.00
#
_symmetry.space_group_name_H-M   'P 1'
#
loop_
_entity.id
_entity.type
_entity.pdbx_description
1 polymer ?
#
loop_
_entity_poly.entity_id
_entity_poly.type
_entity_poly.pdbx_seq_one_letter_code
_entity_poly.pdbx_strand_id
1 'polypeptide(L)'
;MKKKLLWGLGILVLIGLIYLWQIGQSDKTEQASKQKQTQTQLLKQDQKIRSFVGDILAGTSTLAEFNSNSLPRRLTIKDLKITRDNATTTIYQYGLSIAEILKPLGQLEENDVQIMVRALDNQDQLEAQKIADHQALYQNTVDKLLLVKVPKDLLTSQLKMINNLKIMASLSDNMSQILSTPLIALQSAEQFQKSLAL
;
A
#
# COMPACT_ATOMS: atom_id res chain seq x y z
N MET A 1 -63.05 1.73 34.09
CA MET A 1 -61.77 0.98 34.13
C MET A 1 -60.81 1.26 32.97
N LYS A 2 -61.24 1.73 31.79
CA LYS A 2 -60.37 1.93 30.60
C LYS A 2 -59.31 3.05 30.68
N LYS A 3 -59.50 4.09 31.53
CA LYS A 3 -58.57 5.23 31.65
C LYS A 3 -57.24 4.88 32.37
N LYS A 4 -57.25 3.94 33.31
CA LYS A 4 -56.02 3.53 34.04
C LYS A 4 -55.10 2.65 33.20
N LEU A 5 -55.66 1.92 32.23
CA LEU A 5 -54.90 1.05 31.32
C LEU A 5 -54.16 1.84 30.23
N LEU A 6 -54.77 2.94 29.76
CA LEU A 6 -54.14 3.87 28.80
C LEU A 6 -52.93 4.63 29.40
N TRP A 7 -52.97 4.95 30.69
CA TRP A 7 -51.84 5.59 31.38
C TRP A 7 -50.64 4.65 31.57
N GLY A 8 -50.88 3.37 31.84
CA GLY A 8 -49.81 2.37 31.96
C GLY A 8 -49.06 2.13 30.63
N LEU A 9 -49.77 2.17 29.50
CA LEU A 9 -49.18 2.04 28.17
C LEU A 9 -48.29 3.24 27.79
N GLY A 10 -48.68 4.45 28.18
CA GLY A 10 -47.87 5.66 27.94
C GLY A 10 -46.51 5.64 28.66
N ILE A 11 -46.47 5.10 29.88
CA ILE A 11 -45.23 5.00 30.67
C ILE A 11 -44.26 3.97 30.06
N LEU A 12 -44.77 2.84 29.56
CA LEU A 12 -43.93 1.82 28.90
C LEU A 12 -43.28 2.34 27.62
N VAL A 13 -43.98 3.16 26.83
CA VAL A 13 -43.43 3.80 25.63
C VAL A 13 -42.34 4.81 25.99
N LEU A 14 -42.53 5.59 27.06
CA LEU A 14 -41.51 6.53 27.55
C LEU A 14 -40.24 5.82 28.03
N ILE A 15 -40.37 4.71 28.76
CA ILE A 15 -39.22 3.90 29.20
C ILE A 15 -38.48 3.33 27.98
N GLY A 16 -39.20 2.85 26.97
CA GLY A 16 -38.61 2.37 25.71
C GLY A 16 -37.85 3.47 24.96
N LEU A 17 -38.38 4.69 24.91
CA LEU A 17 -37.72 5.84 24.29
C LEU A 17 -36.44 6.27 25.03
N ILE A 18 -36.44 6.23 26.37
CA ILE A 18 -35.24 6.52 27.18
C ILE A 18 -34.16 5.45 26.94
N TYR A 19 -34.55 4.18 26.85
CA TYR A 19 -33.61 3.09 26.60
C TYR A 19 -33.00 3.15 25.19
N LEU A 20 -33.81 3.47 24.17
CA LEU A 20 -33.34 3.70 22.80
C LEU A 20 -32.43 4.93 22.69
N TRP A 21 -32.71 5.99 23.45
CA TRP A 21 -31.86 7.17 23.50
C TRP A 21 -30.50 6.88 24.13
N GLN A 22 -30.45 6.02 25.16
CA GLN A 22 -29.21 5.65 25.84
C GLN A 22 -28.31 4.74 24.98
N ILE A 23 -28.90 3.82 24.21
CA ILE A 23 -28.20 2.97 23.23
C ILE A 23 -27.64 3.82 22.07
N GLY A 24 -28.43 4.77 21.55
CA GLY A 24 -27.97 5.65 20.47
C GLY A 24 -26.83 6.61 20.86
N GLN A 25 -26.62 6.87 22.15
CA GLN A 25 -25.55 7.73 22.65
C GLN A 25 -24.24 6.97 22.90
N SER A 26 -24.32 5.66 23.20
CA SER A 26 -23.16 4.79 23.41
C SER A 26 -22.40 4.51 22.11
N ASP A 27 -23.10 4.26 21.00
CA ASP A 27 -22.46 4.05 19.69
C ASP A 27 -21.72 5.30 19.17
N LYS A 28 -22.28 6.50 19.40
CA LYS A 28 -21.67 7.77 18.98
C LYS A 28 -20.41 8.11 19.78
N THR A 29 -20.35 7.72 21.04
CA THR A 29 -19.19 7.97 21.90
C THR A 29 -18.04 6.99 21.63
N GLU A 30 -18.33 5.74 21.27
CA GLU A 30 -17.32 4.76 20.86
C GLU A 30 -16.69 5.09 19.49
N GLN A 31 -17.48 5.58 18.54
CA GLN A 31 -16.95 6.04 17.26
C GLN A 31 -16.10 7.31 17.42
N ALA A 32 -16.54 8.27 18.24
CA ALA A 32 -15.78 9.49 18.50
C ALA A 32 -14.48 9.22 19.26
N SER A 33 -14.44 8.23 20.16
CA SER A 33 -13.23 7.84 20.88
C SER A 33 -12.24 7.11 19.97
N LYS A 34 -12.69 6.18 19.12
CA LYS A 34 -11.87 5.54 18.09
C LYS A 34 -11.28 6.57 17.12
N GLN A 35 -12.09 7.53 16.67
CA GLN A 35 -11.63 8.58 15.75
C GLN A 35 -10.62 9.53 16.41
N LYS A 36 -10.80 9.88 17.68
CA LYS A 36 -9.82 10.64 18.47
C LYS A 36 -8.53 9.84 18.72
N GLN A 37 -8.63 8.52 18.94
CA GLN A 37 -7.45 7.65 19.07
C GLN A 37 -6.66 7.58 17.76
N THR A 38 -7.32 7.42 16.61
CA THR A 38 -6.64 7.43 15.31
C THR A 38 -5.98 8.79 15.05
N GLN A 39 -6.65 9.91 15.33
CA GLN A 39 -6.04 11.24 15.18
C GLN A 39 -4.83 11.44 16.10
N THR A 40 -4.92 11.03 17.37
CA THR A 40 -3.80 11.17 18.31
C THR A 40 -2.63 10.24 17.98
N GLN A 41 -2.88 9.07 17.40
CA GLN A 41 -1.83 8.19 16.89
C GLN A 41 -1.12 8.81 15.68
N LEU A 42 -1.86 9.36 14.72
CA LEU A 42 -1.28 10.06 13.56
C LEU A 42 -0.44 11.27 13.98
N LEU A 43 -0.92 12.09 14.92
CA LEU A 43 -0.18 13.26 15.42
C LEU A 43 1.13 12.87 16.13
N LYS A 44 1.13 11.79 16.92
CA LYS A 44 2.34 11.27 17.56
C LYS A 44 3.34 10.73 16.54
N GLN A 45 2.83 10.06 15.50
CA GLN A 45 3.65 9.54 14.41
C GLN A 45 4.30 10.68 13.61
N ASP A 46 3.54 11.72 13.27
CA ASP A 46 4.06 12.92 12.62
C ASP A 46 5.15 13.63 13.45
N GLN A 47 4.96 13.73 14.77
CA GLN A 47 5.97 14.31 15.66
C GLN A 47 7.25 13.49 15.67
N LYS A 48 7.14 12.15 15.77
CA LYS A 48 8.29 11.24 15.77
C LYS A 48 9.07 11.31 14.46
N ILE A 49 8.37 11.37 13.32
CA ILE A 49 8.99 11.55 12.00
C ILE A 49 9.71 12.89 11.93
N ARG A 50 9.08 13.99 12.37
CA ARG A 50 9.70 15.32 12.35
C ARG A 50 10.95 15.41 13.22
N SER A 51 10.93 14.85 14.43
CA SER A 51 12.12 14.81 15.29
C SER A 51 13.23 13.98 14.67
N PHE A 52 12.90 12.81 14.12
CA PHE A 52 13.89 11.93 13.51
C PHE A 52 14.52 12.53 12.25
N VAL A 53 13.70 13.14 11.38
CA VAL A 53 14.18 13.91 10.24
C VAL A 53 15.06 15.07 10.73
N GLY A 54 14.62 15.82 11.76
CA GLY A 54 15.41 16.90 12.36
C GLY A 54 16.79 16.45 12.83
N ASP A 55 16.89 15.29 13.49
CA ASP A 55 18.14 14.72 13.98
C ASP A 55 19.08 14.31 12.84
N ILE A 56 18.55 13.77 11.74
CA ILE A 56 19.33 13.45 10.54
C ILE A 56 19.84 14.72 9.86
N LEU A 57 18.96 15.72 9.70
CA LEU A 57 19.31 17.00 9.06
C LEU A 57 20.39 17.75 9.84
N ALA A 58 20.43 17.62 11.17
CA ALA A 58 21.44 18.21 12.03
C ALA A 58 22.83 17.56 11.88
N GLY A 59 22.89 16.29 11.42
CA GLY A 59 24.12 15.51 11.28
C GLY A 59 24.74 15.49 9.87
N THR A 60 23.99 15.86 8.81
CA THR A 60 24.45 15.75 7.42
C THR A 60 24.53 17.10 6.71
N SER A 61 25.74 17.51 6.29
CA SER A 61 26.00 18.79 5.59
C SER A 61 25.54 18.84 4.13
N THR A 62 25.10 17.72 3.57
CA THR A 62 24.50 17.62 2.23
C THR A 62 23.34 16.64 2.29
N LEU A 63 22.12 17.13 2.10
CA LEU A 63 20.93 16.29 2.04
C LEU A 63 20.97 15.52 0.72
N ALA A 64 21.19 14.21 0.78
CA ALA A 64 21.04 13.36 -0.39
C ALA A 64 19.55 13.37 -0.77
N GLU A 65 19.24 14.08 -1.86
CA GLU A 65 17.88 14.19 -2.38
C GLU A 65 17.60 13.02 -3.33
N PHE A 66 16.41 12.43 -3.23
CA PHE A 66 15.93 11.44 -4.18
C PHE A 66 15.94 12.03 -5.59
N ASN A 67 16.86 11.54 -6.40
CA ASN A 67 16.93 11.91 -7.81
C ASN A 67 15.98 11.01 -8.59
N SER A 68 14.88 11.55 -9.13
CA SER A 68 13.93 10.78 -9.95
C SER A 68 14.57 10.15 -11.20
N ASN A 69 15.73 10.66 -11.65
CA ASN A 69 16.51 10.04 -12.74
C ASN A 69 17.25 8.76 -12.31
N SER A 70 17.28 8.43 -11.02
CA SER A 70 17.79 7.15 -10.50
C SER A 70 16.81 6.00 -10.72
N LEU A 71 15.55 6.29 -11.08
CA LEU A 71 14.57 5.27 -11.42
C LEU A 71 15.01 4.47 -12.65
N PRO A 72 14.67 3.17 -12.72
CA PRO A 72 15.12 2.30 -13.79
C PRO A 72 14.60 2.77 -15.13
N ARG A 73 15.43 2.59 -16.17
CA ARG A 73 15.05 2.87 -17.56
C ARG A 73 13.73 2.18 -17.90
N ARG A 74 12.76 2.97 -18.38
CA ARG A 74 11.50 2.48 -18.91
C ARG A 74 11.75 1.65 -20.17
N LEU A 75 11.16 0.46 -20.17
CA LEU A 75 11.12 -0.41 -21.33
C LEU A 75 10.13 0.13 -22.36
N THR A 76 10.34 -0.31 -23.60
CA THR A 76 9.54 0.01 -24.78
C THR A 76 9.00 -1.26 -25.42
N ILE A 77 8.13 -1.11 -26.42
CA ILE A 77 7.58 -2.25 -27.17
C ILE A 77 8.68 -3.11 -27.81
N LYS A 78 9.84 -2.51 -28.13
CA LYS A 78 10.99 -3.21 -28.73
C LYS A 78 11.62 -4.24 -27.79
N ASP A 79 11.41 -4.09 -26.49
CA ASP A 79 11.95 -4.96 -25.46
C ASP A 79 11.02 -6.18 -25.19
N LEU A 80 9.85 -6.24 -25.82
CA LEU A 80 8.86 -7.31 -25.66
C LEU A 80 8.90 -8.32 -26.81
N LYS A 81 8.60 -9.58 -26.50
CA LYS A 81 8.39 -10.63 -27.50
C LYS A 81 6.96 -10.55 -28.01
N ILE A 82 6.77 -10.20 -29.27
CA ILE A 82 5.44 -9.99 -29.86
C ILE A 82 4.99 -11.21 -30.66
N THR A 83 3.75 -11.66 -30.46
CA THR A 83 3.07 -12.57 -31.40
C THR A 83 2.07 -11.79 -32.26
N ARG A 84 1.99 -12.13 -33.55
CA ARG A 84 0.98 -11.59 -34.47
C ARG A 84 -0.33 -12.38 -34.42
N ASP A 85 -0.31 -13.53 -33.74
CA ASP A 85 -1.49 -14.36 -33.56
C ASP A 85 -2.37 -13.79 -32.44
N ASN A 86 -3.60 -13.42 -32.82
CA ASN A 86 -4.65 -12.91 -31.93
C ASN A 86 -5.82 -13.90 -31.83
N ALA A 87 -5.62 -15.18 -32.16
CA ALA A 87 -6.63 -16.21 -31.96
C ALA A 87 -7.05 -16.27 -30.48
N THR A 88 -8.32 -16.58 -30.22
CA THR A 88 -8.88 -16.67 -28.87
C THR A 88 -8.08 -17.63 -27.98
N THR A 89 -7.60 -18.74 -28.54
CA THR A 89 -6.75 -19.71 -27.85
C THR A 89 -5.43 -19.09 -27.40
N THR A 90 -4.78 -18.28 -28.24
CA THR A 90 -3.53 -17.60 -27.94
C THR A 90 -3.70 -16.52 -26.87
N ILE A 91 -4.80 -15.76 -26.92
CA ILE A 91 -5.15 -14.79 -25.87
C ILE A 91 -5.43 -15.49 -24.54
N TYR A 92 -6.13 -16.63 -24.56
CA TYR A 92 -6.41 -17.41 -23.35
C TYR A 92 -5.13 -17.96 -22.70
N GLN A 93 -4.23 -18.55 -23.50
CA GLN A 93 -2.94 -19.06 -23.02
C GLN A 93 -2.05 -17.94 -22.47
N TYR A 94 -2.07 -16.77 -23.13
CA TYR A 94 -1.44 -15.56 -22.61
C TYR A 94 -2.01 -15.19 -21.23
N GLY A 95 -3.33 -15.14 -21.08
CA GLY A 95 -3.99 -14.82 -19.81
C GLY A 95 -3.60 -15.78 -18.69
N LEU A 96 -3.57 -17.09 -18.96
CA LEU A 96 -3.11 -18.10 -18.00
C LEU A 96 -1.65 -17.88 -17.58
N SER A 97 -0.77 -17.62 -18.54
CA SER A 97 0.65 -17.37 -18.26
C SER A 97 0.83 -16.14 -17.37
N ILE A 98 0.12 -15.06 -17.66
CA ILE A 98 0.17 -13.84 -16.84
C ILE A 98 -0.39 -14.10 -15.44
N ALA A 99 -1.52 -14.80 -15.31
CA ALA A 99 -2.11 -15.13 -14.01
C ALA A 99 -1.16 -15.96 -13.14
N GLU A 100 -0.48 -16.95 -13.72
CA GLU A 100 0.51 -17.76 -13.01
C GLU A 100 1.72 -16.93 -12.56
N ILE A 101 2.23 -16.05 -13.43
CA ILE A 101 3.38 -15.19 -13.13
C ILE A 101 3.06 -14.18 -12.02
N LEU A 102 1.84 -13.61 -12.03
CA LEU A 102 1.42 -12.60 -11.04
C LEU A 102 0.91 -13.20 -9.73
N LYS A 103 0.55 -14.50 -9.70
CA LYS A 103 0.00 -15.17 -8.51
C LYS A 103 0.80 -14.91 -7.22
N PRO A 104 2.15 -14.98 -7.21
CA PRO A 104 2.92 -14.70 -6.01
C PRO A 104 2.74 -13.29 -5.45
N LEU A 105 2.51 -12.28 -6.31
CA LEU A 105 2.27 -10.90 -5.85
C LEU A 105 0.96 -10.78 -5.07
N GLY A 106 -0.04 -11.59 -5.39
CA GLY A 106 -1.30 -11.66 -4.66
C GLY A 106 -1.19 -12.34 -3.29
N GLN A 107 -0.03 -12.91 -2.96
CA GLN A 107 0.24 -13.52 -1.65
C GLN A 107 0.97 -12.57 -0.69
N LEU A 108 1.32 -11.36 -1.15
CA LEU A 108 1.85 -10.33 -0.28
C LEU A 108 0.75 -9.83 0.66
N GLU A 109 0.86 -10.17 1.93
CA GLU A 109 -0.11 -9.79 2.96
C GLU A 109 0.07 -8.34 3.41
N GLU A 110 1.30 -7.83 3.34
CA GLU A 110 1.70 -6.57 3.93
C GLU A 110 2.23 -5.59 2.87
N ASN A 111 1.93 -4.30 3.05
CA ASN A 111 2.42 -3.25 2.18
C ASN A 111 3.83 -2.81 2.60
N ASP A 112 4.76 -2.69 1.64
CA ASP A 112 6.15 -2.31 1.88
C ASP A 112 6.31 -1.00 2.69
N VAL A 113 5.43 -0.02 2.53
CA VAL A 113 5.46 1.24 3.30
C VAL A 113 5.14 1.00 4.78
N GLN A 114 4.18 0.11 5.07
CA GLN A 114 3.84 -0.25 6.46
C GLN A 114 4.98 -1.02 7.12
N ILE A 115 5.59 -1.96 6.39
CA ILE A 115 6.78 -2.70 6.83
C ILE A 115 7.92 -1.73 7.13
N MET A 116 8.18 -0.77 6.24
CA MET A 116 9.23 0.24 6.39
C MET A 116 9.03 1.09 7.65
N VAL A 117 7.80 1.54 7.91
CA VAL A 117 7.48 2.30 9.12
C VAL A 117 7.76 1.48 10.37
N ARG A 118 7.39 0.19 10.40
CA ARG A 118 7.70 -0.69 11.55
C ARG A 118 9.19 -0.95 11.71
N ALA A 119 9.91 -1.16 10.61
CA ALA A 119 11.36 -1.31 10.62
C ALA A 119 12.01 -0.09 11.25
N LEU A 120 11.59 1.12 10.84
CA LEU A 120 12.08 2.37 11.42
C LEU A 120 11.71 2.52 12.89
N ASP A 121 10.44 2.26 13.24
CA ASP A 121 9.92 2.47 14.59
C ASP A 121 10.58 1.57 15.63
N ASN A 122 10.89 0.34 15.25
CA ASN A 122 11.46 -0.70 16.11
C ASN A 122 12.97 -0.87 15.93
N GLN A 123 13.59 -0.15 14.99
CA GLN A 123 14.99 -0.36 14.58
C GLN A 123 15.25 -1.82 14.19
N ASP A 124 14.29 -2.43 13.48
CA ASP A 124 14.29 -3.86 13.18
C ASP A 124 14.74 -4.14 11.74
N GLN A 125 15.94 -4.70 11.62
CA GLN A 125 16.51 -5.09 10.32
C GLN A 125 15.74 -6.25 9.66
N LEU A 126 15.06 -7.11 10.43
CA LEU A 126 14.27 -8.20 9.87
C LEU A 126 13.01 -7.67 9.16
N GLU A 127 12.38 -6.62 9.71
CA GLU A 127 11.29 -5.94 9.00
C GLU A 127 11.81 -5.28 7.72
N ALA A 128 12.98 -4.62 7.76
CA ALA A 128 13.61 -4.05 6.57
C ALA A 128 13.91 -5.13 5.49
N GLN A 129 14.32 -6.33 5.91
CA GLN A 129 14.60 -7.45 5.02
C GLN A 129 13.36 -7.95 4.28
N LYS A 130 12.17 -7.93 4.90
CA LYS A 130 10.91 -8.29 4.21
C LYS A 130 10.68 -7.43 2.95
N ILE A 131 11.06 -6.14 3.00
CA ILE A 131 10.95 -5.22 1.85
C ILE A 131 11.91 -5.66 0.72
N ALA A 132 13.12 -6.10 1.06
CA ALA A 132 14.07 -6.64 0.08
C ALA A 132 13.54 -7.94 -0.55
N ASP A 133 12.83 -8.78 0.20
CA ASP A 133 12.19 -9.99 -0.33
C ASP A 133 11.07 -9.63 -1.32
N HIS A 134 10.27 -8.59 -1.03
CA HIS A 134 9.27 -8.05 -1.96
C HIS A 134 9.92 -7.47 -3.23
N GLN A 135 11.03 -6.74 -3.08
CA GLN A 135 11.82 -6.24 -4.21
C GLN A 135 12.29 -7.37 -5.14
N ALA A 136 12.84 -8.45 -4.58
CA ALA A 136 13.24 -9.62 -5.34
C ALA A 136 12.05 -10.26 -6.07
N LEU A 137 10.88 -10.29 -5.43
CA LEU A 137 9.64 -10.78 -6.05
C LEU A 137 9.19 -9.92 -7.24
N TYR A 138 9.23 -8.60 -7.12
CA TYR A 138 8.92 -7.69 -8.22
C TYR A 138 9.87 -7.88 -9.40
N GLN A 139 11.19 -8.00 -9.16
CA GLN A 139 12.19 -8.25 -10.21
C GLN A 139 11.99 -9.61 -10.89
N ASN A 140 11.80 -10.68 -10.13
CA ASN A 140 11.53 -12.01 -10.69
C ASN A 140 10.26 -11.99 -11.56
N THR A 141 9.22 -11.27 -11.12
CA THR A 141 7.99 -11.11 -11.91
C THR A 141 8.26 -10.38 -13.22
N VAL A 142 9.05 -9.28 -13.20
CA VAL A 142 9.46 -8.57 -14.41
C VAL A 142 10.20 -9.50 -15.38
N ASP A 143 11.16 -10.27 -14.89
CA ASP A 143 11.96 -11.18 -15.72
C ASP A 143 11.09 -12.25 -16.38
N LYS A 144 10.15 -12.84 -15.63
CA LYS A 144 9.17 -13.79 -16.16
C LYS A 144 8.27 -13.17 -17.21
N LEU A 145 7.74 -11.96 -16.95
CA LEU A 145 6.87 -11.25 -17.90
C LEU A 145 7.60 -10.95 -19.22
N LEU A 146 8.88 -10.61 -19.19
CA LEU A 146 9.67 -10.35 -20.41
C LEU A 146 9.85 -11.60 -21.30
N LEU A 147 9.68 -12.79 -20.75
CA LEU A 147 9.79 -14.03 -21.50
C LEU A 147 8.50 -14.43 -22.22
N VAL A 148 7.35 -13.90 -21.80
CA VAL A 148 6.03 -14.21 -22.37
C VAL A 148 5.86 -13.55 -23.74
N LYS A 149 5.36 -14.32 -24.72
CA LYS A 149 4.94 -13.77 -26.01
C LYS A 149 3.61 -13.03 -25.85
N VAL A 150 3.58 -11.77 -26.25
CA VAL A 150 2.45 -10.86 -26.03
C VAL A 150 1.66 -10.68 -27.33
N PRO A 151 0.34 -10.92 -27.32
CA PRO A 151 -0.53 -10.53 -28.43
C PRO A 151 -0.43 -9.03 -28.69
N LYS A 152 -0.47 -8.63 -29.96
CA LYS A 152 -0.24 -7.23 -30.36
C LYS A 152 -1.16 -6.25 -29.61
N ASP A 153 -2.40 -6.65 -29.37
CA ASP A 153 -3.42 -5.81 -28.76
C ASP A 153 -3.21 -5.61 -27.24
N LEU A 154 -2.36 -6.43 -26.62
CA LEU A 154 -2.09 -6.41 -25.17
C LEU A 154 -0.70 -5.83 -24.82
N LEU A 155 0.08 -5.43 -25.83
CA LEU A 155 1.43 -4.88 -25.66
C LEU A 155 1.48 -3.70 -24.70
N THR A 156 0.57 -2.74 -24.87
CA THR A 156 0.54 -1.53 -24.03
C THR A 156 0.28 -1.87 -22.56
N SER A 157 -0.64 -2.80 -22.30
CA SER A 157 -0.99 -3.21 -20.94
C SER A 157 0.16 -3.93 -20.25
N GLN A 158 0.77 -4.91 -20.93
CA GLN A 158 1.94 -5.61 -20.37
C GLN A 158 3.13 -4.67 -20.18
N LEU A 159 3.37 -3.75 -21.11
CA LEU A 159 4.45 -2.79 -21.01
C LEU A 159 4.28 -1.86 -19.79
N LYS A 160 3.06 -1.38 -19.54
CA LYS A 160 2.75 -0.59 -18.35
C LYS A 160 3.00 -1.39 -17.07
N MET A 161 2.50 -2.62 -17.02
CA MET A 161 2.68 -3.51 -15.88
C MET A 161 4.17 -3.76 -15.57
N ILE A 162 4.97 -4.14 -16.57
CA ILE A 162 6.41 -4.38 -16.38
C ILE A 162 7.11 -3.12 -15.88
N ASN A 163 6.83 -1.95 -16.48
CA ASN A 163 7.47 -0.71 -16.07
C ASN A 163 7.09 -0.30 -14.64
N ASN A 164 5.83 -0.50 -14.24
CA ASN A 164 5.40 -0.23 -12.87
C ASN A 164 6.10 -1.17 -11.88
N LEU A 165 6.17 -2.47 -12.17
CA LEU A 165 6.89 -3.43 -11.31
C LEU A 165 8.38 -3.11 -11.21
N LYS A 166 9.02 -2.66 -12.29
CA LYS A 166 10.43 -2.19 -12.25
C LYS A 166 10.60 -1.00 -11.32
N ILE A 167 9.69 -0.03 -11.40
CA ILE A 167 9.70 1.16 -10.53
C ILE A 167 9.50 0.73 -9.08
N MET A 168 8.51 -0.12 -8.81
CA MET A 168 8.26 -0.65 -7.47
C MET A 168 9.49 -1.37 -6.91
N ALA A 169 10.13 -2.25 -7.68
CA ALA A 169 11.35 -2.92 -7.25
C ALA A 169 12.46 -1.93 -6.85
N SER A 170 12.70 -0.91 -7.67
CA SER A 170 13.73 0.11 -7.37
C SER A 170 13.40 0.94 -6.13
N LEU A 171 12.13 1.25 -5.92
CA LEU A 171 11.69 2.01 -4.75
C LEU A 171 11.73 1.16 -3.48
N SER A 172 11.33 -0.10 -3.56
CA SER A 172 11.44 -1.07 -2.46
C SER A 172 12.90 -1.33 -2.05
N ASP A 173 13.83 -1.37 -3.01
CA ASP A 173 15.27 -1.45 -2.70
C ASP A 173 15.72 -0.28 -1.82
N ASN A 174 15.41 0.96 -2.21
CA ASN A 174 15.69 2.14 -1.40
C ASN A 174 15.00 2.12 -0.03
N MET A 175 13.75 1.66 0.02
CA MET A 175 12.96 1.57 1.26
C MET A 175 13.52 0.51 2.22
N SER A 176 14.08 -0.59 1.72
CA SER A 176 14.75 -1.60 2.54
C SER A 176 15.96 -1.05 3.30
N GLN A 177 16.50 0.09 2.85
CA GLN A 177 17.64 0.76 3.45
C GLN A 177 17.22 1.84 4.47
N ILE A 178 15.98 1.82 4.97
CA ILE A 178 15.44 2.82 5.91
C ILE A 178 16.30 3.04 7.16
N LEU A 179 17.02 2.03 7.63
CA LEU A 179 17.89 2.13 8.82
C LEU A 179 19.27 2.76 8.51
N SER A 180 19.73 2.72 7.26
CA SER A 180 21.02 3.27 6.82
C SER A 180 20.91 4.60 6.09
N THR A 181 19.89 4.75 5.23
CA THR A 181 19.66 5.93 4.38
C THR A 181 18.21 6.44 4.52
N PRO A 182 17.79 6.79 5.74
CA PRO A 182 16.39 7.06 6.07
C PRO A 182 15.71 8.13 5.20
N LEU A 183 16.42 9.19 4.84
CA LEU A 183 15.87 10.26 4.00
C LEU A 183 15.46 9.76 2.61
N ILE A 184 16.34 8.98 1.96
CA ILE A 184 16.09 8.41 0.62
C ILE A 184 14.97 7.37 0.69
N ALA A 185 14.96 6.55 1.74
CA ALA A 185 13.93 5.55 1.96
C ALA A 185 12.53 6.17 2.13
N LEU A 186 12.40 7.24 2.94
CA LEU A 186 11.14 7.98 3.13
C LEU A 186 10.66 8.62 1.83
N GLN A 187 11.56 9.26 1.07
CA GLN A 187 11.22 9.85 -0.23
C GLN A 187 10.79 8.76 -1.23
N SER A 188 11.45 7.61 -1.21
CA SER A 188 11.10 6.46 -2.07
C SER A 188 9.74 5.87 -1.71
N ALA A 189 9.39 5.80 -0.41
CA ALA A 189 8.07 5.37 0.03
C ALA A 189 6.94 6.29 -0.44
N GLU A 190 7.16 7.62 -0.44
CA GLU A 190 6.21 8.57 -1.00
C GLU A 190 5.95 8.30 -2.50
N GLN A 191 7.02 8.06 -3.27
CA GLN A 191 6.91 7.72 -4.68
C GLN A 191 6.26 6.35 -4.90
N PHE A 192 6.54 5.38 -4.03
CA PHE A 192 5.97 4.04 -4.09
C PHE A 192 4.45 4.11 -3.93
N GLN A 193 3.99 4.86 -2.94
CA GLN A 193 2.56 5.05 -2.70
C GLN A 193 1.85 5.75 -3.87
N LYS A 194 2.50 6.71 -4.54
CA LYS A 194 1.99 7.32 -5.78
C LYS A 194 1.91 6.32 -6.93
N SER A 195 2.86 5.39 -7.03
CA SER A 195 2.89 4.38 -8.09
C SER A 195 1.78 3.33 -7.97
N LEU A 196 1.27 3.09 -6.75
CA LEU A 196 0.12 2.21 -6.49
C LEU A 196 -1.23 2.83 -6.87
N ALA A 197 -1.32 4.16 -7.01
CA ALA A 197 -2.57 4.89 -7.25
C ALA A 197 -2.92 5.05 -8.75
N LEU A 198 -2.17 4.40 -9.65
CA LEU A 198 -2.29 4.48 -11.11
C LEU A 198 -2.72 3.15 -11.73
#